data_AF-A0A1S9AFS2-F1
#
_entry.id   AF-A0A1S9AFS2-F1
#
_cell.length_a   1.000
_cell.length_b   1.000
_cell.length_c   1.000
_cell.angle_alpha   90.00
_cell.angle_beta   90.00
_cell.angle_gamma   90.00
#
_symmetry.space_group_name_H-M   'P 1'
#
loop_
_entity.id
_entity.type
_entity.pdbx_description
1 polymer ?
#
loop_
_entity_poly.entity_id
_entity_poly.type
_entity_poly.pdbx_seq_one_letter_code
_entity_poly.pdbx_strand_id
1 'polypeptide(L)'
;MTGPAKPAIGTVPVQCCRCRHKHMESERLLHEIGDGRSARVCPRCAAHAYYEIVEQAAWCWASGRIEMGDEDDLPEGAILIARGPKAYLNGTLAVLTRQGRGASEGVYLVPGVPEAQDEQARGDALAKWLKWCAGNNGHKGRHGVTFVTPNY
;
A
#
# COMPACT_ATOMS: atom_id res chain seq x y z
N MET A 1 4.69 7.81 18.97
CA MET A 1 4.25 7.28 17.67
C MET A 1 5.40 7.43 16.69
N THR A 2 6.35 6.51 16.74
CA THR A 2 7.42 6.40 15.75
C THR A 2 6.80 5.79 14.51
N GLY A 3 6.81 6.50 13.38
CA GLY A 3 6.38 5.91 12.09
C GLY A 3 7.23 4.69 11.74
N PRO A 4 6.81 3.88 10.75
CA PRO A 4 7.54 2.68 10.35
C PRO A 4 8.99 3.04 10.07
N ALA A 5 9.91 2.26 10.62
CA ALA A 5 11.34 2.48 10.49
C ALA A 5 11.69 2.50 9.00
N LYS A 6 12.04 3.68 8.47
CA LYS A 6 12.36 3.82 7.06
C LYS A 6 13.55 2.88 6.76
N PRO A 7 13.45 1.98 5.76
CA PRO A 7 14.54 1.10 5.42
C PRO A 7 15.82 1.90 5.13
N ALA A 8 16.97 1.34 5.48
CA ALA A 8 18.27 1.95 5.24
C ALA A 8 18.42 2.35 3.75
N ILE A 9 18.99 3.53 3.52
CA ILE A 9 19.18 4.09 2.17
C ILE A 9 19.92 3.07 1.30
N GLY A 10 19.28 2.60 0.23
CA GLY A 10 19.87 1.69 -0.76
C GLY A 10 19.39 0.23 -0.77
N THR A 11 18.59 -0.22 0.21
CA THR A 11 17.97 -1.56 0.19
C THR A 11 16.50 -1.56 -0.29
N VAL A 12 16.02 -0.41 -0.73
CA VAL A 12 14.63 -0.21 -1.14
C VAL A 12 14.44 -0.70 -2.59
N PRO A 13 13.62 -1.73 -2.84
CA PRO A 13 13.23 -2.08 -4.20
C PRO A 13 12.35 -0.97 -4.78
N VAL A 14 12.67 -0.54 -5.99
CA VAL A 14 11.99 0.53 -6.71
C VAL A 14 11.59 0.10 -8.11
N GLN A 15 10.58 0.77 -8.66
CA GLN A 15 10.17 0.61 -10.05
C GLN A 15 10.21 1.94 -10.78
N CYS A 16 10.92 2.01 -11.90
CA CYS A 16 10.94 3.19 -12.75
C CYS A 16 9.54 3.52 -13.30
N CYS A 17 9.11 4.79 -13.21
CA CYS A 17 7.83 5.23 -13.75
C CYS A 17 7.78 5.23 -15.29
N ARG A 18 8.94 5.37 -15.95
CA ARG A 18 9.05 5.44 -17.42
C ARG A 18 9.12 4.05 -18.06
N CYS A 19 10.14 3.26 -17.74
CA CYS A 19 10.37 1.96 -18.40
C CYS A 19 9.91 0.75 -17.58
N ARG A 20 9.31 0.96 -16.39
CA ARG A 20 8.83 -0.09 -15.48
C ARG A 20 9.91 -1.07 -15.00
N HIS A 21 11.19 -0.78 -15.23
CA HIS A 21 12.31 -1.58 -14.75
C HIS A 21 12.36 -1.57 -13.21
N LYS A 22 12.32 -2.77 -12.62
CA LYS A 22 12.48 -3.00 -11.19
C LYS A 22 13.97 -3.17 -10.88
N HIS A 23 14.45 -2.45 -9.88
CA HIS A 23 15.85 -2.39 -9.45
C HIS A 23 15.88 -1.87 -8.01
N MET A 24 17.01 -1.97 -7.31
CA MET A 24 17.20 -1.32 -6.02
C MET A 24 17.48 0.16 -6.19
N GLU A 25 17.12 0.97 -5.19
CA GLU A 25 17.42 2.41 -5.18
C GLU A 25 18.94 2.69 -5.26
N SER A 26 19.75 1.79 -4.70
CA SER A 26 21.23 1.84 -4.78
C SER A 26 21.77 1.62 -6.18
N GLU A 27 21.04 0.92 -7.06
CA GLU A 27 21.43 0.68 -8.45
C GLU A 27 21.14 1.87 -9.38
N ARG A 28 20.53 2.95 -8.86
CA ARG A 28 20.26 4.17 -9.63
C ARG A 28 21.55 4.96 -9.82
N LEU A 29 21.84 5.30 -11.07
CA LEU A 29 23.06 5.98 -11.48
C LEU A 29 23.00 7.48 -11.17
N LEU A 30 24.12 8.08 -10.77
CA LEU A 30 24.23 9.52 -10.63
C LEU A 30 24.44 10.16 -12.00
N HIS A 31 23.59 11.10 -12.40
CA HIS A 31 23.67 11.82 -13.67
C HIS A 31 23.66 13.32 -13.42
N GLU A 32 24.62 14.04 -14.01
CA GLU A 32 24.68 15.50 -13.98
C GLU A 32 23.54 16.10 -14.81
N ILE A 33 22.83 17.06 -14.24
CA ILE A 33 21.67 17.73 -14.86
C ILE A 33 22.01 19.18 -15.23
N GLY A 34 23.25 19.61 -14.97
CA GLY A 34 23.73 21.00 -15.16
C GLY A 34 23.92 21.76 -13.84
N ASP A 35 24.69 22.85 -13.90
CA ASP A 35 25.00 23.74 -12.76
C ASP A 35 25.60 23.03 -11.54
N GLY A 36 26.40 21.97 -11.77
CA GLY A 36 26.98 21.16 -10.69
C GLY A 36 25.96 20.32 -9.91
N ARG A 37 24.72 20.22 -10.39
CA ARG A 37 23.67 19.39 -9.78
C ARG A 37 23.63 18.02 -10.43
N SER A 38 23.36 17.01 -9.61
CA SER A 38 23.19 15.64 -10.05
C SER A 38 21.90 15.02 -9.49
N ALA A 39 21.32 14.08 -10.23
CA ALA A 39 20.18 13.28 -9.80
C ALA A 39 20.44 11.79 -10.01
N ARG A 40 19.76 10.98 -9.18
CA ARG A 40 19.74 9.52 -9.34
C ARG A 40 18.71 9.10 -10.39
N VAL A 41 19.18 8.45 -11.44
CA VAL A 41 18.39 8.06 -12.59
C VAL A 41 18.30 6.54 -12.75
N CYS A 42 17.24 6.08 -13.42
CA CYS A 42 17.06 4.66 -13.71
C CYS A 42 18.21 4.15 -14.60
N PRO A 43 18.86 3.03 -14.25
CA PRO A 43 20.00 2.49 -15.00
C PRO A 43 19.64 2.07 -16.43
N ARG A 44 18.35 1.85 -16.72
CA ARG A 44 17.87 1.41 -18.03
C ARG A 44 17.44 2.56 -18.96
N CYS A 45 16.90 3.66 -18.43
CA CYS A 45 16.27 4.69 -19.27
C CYS A 45 16.53 6.14 -18.83
N ALA A 46 17.41 6.34 -17.85
CA ALA A 46 17.76 7.65 -17.30
C ALA A 46 16.60 8.48 -16.72
N ALA A 47 15.42 7.89 -16.47
CA ALA A 47 14.31 8.59 -15.85
C ALA A 47 14.52 8.82 -14.34
N HIS A 48 14.08 9.98 -13.85
CA HIS A 48 14.28 10.42 -12.46
C HIS A 48 13.20 9.89 -11.52
N ALA A 49 11.97 9.72 -12.01
CA ALA A 49 10.84 9.27 -11.20
C ALA A 49 10.78 7.74 -11.03
N TYR A 50 10.44 7.30 -9.82
CA TYR A 50 10.23 5.91 -9.45
C TYR A 50 9.17 5.77 -8.36
N TYR A 51 8.64 4.56 -8.21
CA TYR A 51 7.82 4.15 -7.08
C TYR A 51 8.62 3.25 -6.15
N GLU A 52 8.45 3.41 -4.84
CA GLU A 52 8.85 2.41 -3.85
C GLU A 52 7.91 1.20 -3.96
N ILE A 53 8.48 0.01 -4.13
CA ILE A 53 7.73 -1.25 -4.26
C ILE A 53 8.12 -2.23 -3.14
N VAL A 54 8.39 -1.69 -1.94
CA VAL A 54 8.57 -2.46 -0.71
C VAL A 54 7.26 -3.19 -0.40
N GLU A 55 7.32 -4.48 -0.08
CA GLU A 55 6.15 -5.23 0.36
C GLU A 55 5.63 -4.66 1.68
N GLN A 56 4.32 -4.42 1.74
CA GLN A 56 3.64 -3.91 2.93
C GLN A 56 2.36 -4.68 3.20
N ALA A 57 1.94 -4.63 4.46
CA ALA A 57 0.66 -5.13 4.92
C ALA A 57 -0.30 -3.95 5.13
N ALA A 58 -1.59 -4.21 4.90
CA ALA A 58 -2.67 -3.32 5.29
C ALA A 58 -3.60 -4.06 6.25
N TRP A 59 -4.02 -3.38 7.31
CA TRP A 59 -4.93 -3.91 8.32
C TRP A 59 -6.04 -2.93 8.64
N CYS A 60 -7.16 -3.45 9.15
CA CYS A 60 -8.25 -2.64 9.64
C CYS A 60 -8.47 -2.81 11.15
N TRP A 61 -8.80 -1.71 11.79
CA TRP A 61 -9.25 -1.66 13.17
C TRP A 61 -10.76 -1.96 13.26
N ALA A 62 -11.25 -2.27 14.47
CA ALA A 62 -12.68 -2.49 14.73
C ALA A 62 -13.57 -1.27 14.37
N SER A 63 -12.98 -0.07 14.28
CA SER A 63 -13.64 1.15 13.80
C SER A 63 -13.81 1.22 12.27
N GLY A 64 -13.23 0.27 11.54
CA GLY A 64 -13.13 0.29 10.08
C GLY A 64 -11.96 1.11 9.53
N ARG A 65 -11.18 1.79 10.39
CA ARG A 65 -9.97 2.52 9.97
C ARG A 65 -8.92 1.57 9.43
N ILE A 66 -8.37 1.91 8.26
CA ILE A 66 -7.32 1.14 7.59
C ILE A 66 -5.99 1.85 7.76
N GLU A 67 -4.98 1.08 8.11
CA GLU A 67 -3.58 1.52 8.18
C GLU A 67 -2.70 0.56 7.40
N MET A 68 -1.49 1.03 7.09
CA MET A 68 -0.49 0.26 6.36
C MET A 68 0.87 0.40 7.04
N GLY A 69 1.67 -0.65 6.94
CA GLY A 69 3.03 -0.68 7.42
C GLY A 69 3.71 -1.97 7.01
N ASP A 70 4.81 -2.27 7.67
CA ASP A 70 5.50 -3.54 7.46
C ASP A 70 4.68 -4.67 8.11
N GLU A 71 4.79 -5.90 7.62
CA GLU A 71 3.96 -7.01 8.15
C GLU A 71 4.28 -7.31 9.63
N ASP A 72 5.53 -7.10 10.04
CA ASP A 72 5.99 -7.24 11.42
C ASP A 72 5.38 -6.17 12.36
N ASP A 73 4.86 -5.07 11.80
CA ASP A 73 4.21 -3.99 12.56
C ASP A 73 2.71 -4.25 12.80
N LEU A 74 2.16 -5.39 12.35
CA LEU A 74 0.74 -5.71 12.49
C LEU A 74 0.33 -5.70 13.98
N PRO A 75 -0.48 -4.71 14.43
CA PRO A 75 -0.80 -4.59 15.84
C PRO A 75 -1.77 -5.68 16.32
N GLU A 76 -1.68 -6.04 17.60
CA GLU A 76 -2.67 -6.89 18.24
C GLU A 76 -4.05 -6.24 18.20
N GLY A 77 -5.08 -7.01 17.81
CA GLY A 77 -6.46 -6.53 17.65
C GLY A 77 -6.75 -5.86 16.30
N ALA A 78 -5.76 -5.68 15.42
CA ALA A 78 -5.99 -5.33 14.03
C ALA A 78 -6.21 -6.58 13.17
N ILE A 79 -7.08 -6.46 12.17
CA ILE A 79 -7.35 -7.55 11.23
C ILE A 79 -6.60 -7.26 9.94
N LEU A 80 -5.71 -8.18 9.53
CA LEU A 80 -5.03 -8.07 8.25
C LEU A 80 -6.04 -8.18 7.08
N ILE A 81 -5.96 -7.26 6.13
CA ILE A 81 -6.89 -7.18 4.98
C ILE A 81 -6.22 -7.37 3.63
N ALA A 82 -4.97 -6.93 3.46
CA ALA A 82 -4.26 -7.02 2.18
C ALA A 82 -2.74 -6.98 2.35
N ARG A 83 -2.05 -7.46 1.32
CA ARG A 83 -0.59 -7.38 1.17
C ARG A 83 -0.22 -6.93 -0.24
N GLY A 84 0.95 -6.34 -0.40
CA GLY A 84 1.56 -6.10 -1.71
C GLY A 84 2.55 -4.93 -1.70
N PRO A 85 3.11 -4.58 -2.87
CA PRO A 85 4.07 -3.50 -2.93
C PRO A 85 3.43 -2.15 -2.60
N LYS A 86 4.03 -1.40 -1.67
CA LYS A 86 3.56 -0.13 -1.08
C LYS A 86 2.85 0.80 -2.06
N ALA A 87 3.49 1.17 -3.17
CA ALA A 87 2.90 2.09 -4.14
C ALA A 87 1.59 1.57 -4.73
N TYR A 88 1.51 0.27 -5.03
CA TYR A 88 0.32 -0.36 -5.61
C TYR A 88 -0.74 -0.67 -4.57
N LEU A 89 -0.33 -1.10 -3.37
CA LEU A 89 -1.22 -1.33 -2.24
C LEU A 89 -1.96 -0.04 -1.88
N ASN A 90 -1.21 1.06 -1.70
CA ASN A 90 -1.79 2.38 -1.41
C ASN A 90 -2.73 2.85 -2.53
N GLY A 91 -2.30 2.78 -3.80
CA GLY A 91 -3.15 3.16 -4.92
C GLY A 91 -4.42 2.33 -5.05
N THR A 92 -4.34 1.03 -4.72
CA THR A 92 -5.51 0.14 -4.72
C THR A 92 -6.47 0.49 -3.58
N LEU A 93 -5.96 0.69 -2.36
CA LEU A 93 -6.78 1.08 -1.21
C LEU A 93 -7.44 2.44 -1.42
N ALA A 94 -6.74 3.42 -1.99
CA ALA A 94 -7.30 4.74 -2.30
C ALA A 94 -8.57 4.67 -3.17
N VAL A 95 -8.68 3.65 -4.03
CA VAL A 95 -9.83 3.43 -4.91
C VAL A 95 -10.93 2.59 -4.24
N LEU A 96 -10.57 1.55 -3.50
CA LEU A 96 -11.51 0.56 -2.98
C LEU A 96 -12.11 0.91 -1.62
N THR A 97 -11.50 1.85 -0.90
CA THR A 97 -11.90 2.24 0.45
C THR A 97 -12.81 3.47 0.43
N ARG A 98 -13.59 3.62 1.49
CA ARG A 98 -14.33 4.85 1.76
C ARG A 98 -13.34 5.89 2.27
N GLN A 99 -13.27 7.03 1.57
CA GLN A 99 -12.48 8.17 2.03
C GLN A 99 -13.22 8.88 3.17
N GLY A 100 -12.54 9.03 4.31
CA GLY A 100 -13.05 9.86 5.39
C GLY A 100 -13.20 11.32 4.94
N ARG A 101 -14.18 12.02 5.52
CA ARG A 101 -14.48 13.43 5.23
C ARG A 101 -14.54 14.22 6.54
N GLY A 102 -14.33 15.54 6.47
CA GLY A 102 -14.35 16.40 7.64
C GLY A 102 -13.26 16.01 8.65
N ALA A 103 -13.65 15.70 9.89
CA ALA A 103 -12.71 15.33 10.95
C ALA A 103 -11.90 14.04 10.67
N SER A 104 -12.27 13.24 9.67
CA SER A 104 -11.54 12.03 9.23
C SER A 104 -10.94 12.16 7.83
N GLU A 105 -10.74 13.38 7.34
CA GLU A 105 -10.10 13.61 6.04
C GLU A 105 -8.71 12.96 5.96
N GLY A 106 -8.42 12.30 4.84
CA GLY A 106 -7.17 11.56 4.62
C GLY A 106 -7.11 10.16 5.26
N VAL A 107 -8.19 9.70 5.91
CA VAL A 107 -8.27 8.36 6.51
C VAL A 107 -9.00 7.39 5.58
N TYR A 108 -8.41 6.21 5.36
CA TYR A 108 -9.07 5.11 4.67
C TYR A 108 -9.98 4.33 5.63
N LEU A 109 -11.19 4.05 5.18
CA LEU A 109 -12.19 3.31 5.95
C LEU A 109 -12.72 2.13 5.12
N VAL A 110 -12.92 0.98 5.77
CA VAL A 110 -13.64 -0.16 5.18
C VAL A 110 -15.09 0.25 4.94
N PRO A 111 -15.60 0.19 3.70
CA PRO A 111 -17.00 0.52 3.42
C PRO A 111 -17.98 -0.34 4.23
N GLY A 112 -18.94 0.31 4.92
CA GLY A 112 -20.00 -0.36 5.67
C GLY A 112 -19.65 -0.67 7.13
N VAL A 113 -18.36 -0.68 7.50
CA VAL A 113 -17.94 -0.92 8.90
C VAL A 113 -18.23 0.29 9.80
N PRO A 114 -17.85 1.54 9.45
CA PRO A 114 -18.18 2.71 10.26
C PRO A 114 -19.69 2.95 10.44
N GLU A 115 -20.51 2.49 9.49
CA GLU A 115 -21.96 2.66 9.50
C GLU A 115 -22.72 1.53 10.23
N ALA A 116 -22.05 0.44 10.59
CA ALA A 116 -22.68 -0.72 11.23
C ALA A 116 -22.97 -0.49 12.73
N GLN A 117 -24.14 -0.98 13.17
CA GLN A 117 -24.69 -0.72 14.50
C GLN A 117 -24.09 -1.61 15.59
N ASP A 118 -23.68 -2.83 15.25
CA ASP A 118 -23.12 -3.81 16.17
C ASP A 118 -21.88 -4.50 15.59
N GLU A 119 -21.20 -5.28 16.44
CA GLU A 119 -19.94 -5.94 16.09
C GLU A 119 -20.11 -7.03 15.03
N GLN A 120 -21.24 -7.74 15.04
CA GLN A 120 -21.54 -8.78 14.04
C GLN A 120 -21.71 -8.14 12.66
N ALA A 121 -22.48 -7.06 12.56
CA ALA A 121 -22.69 -6.32 11.32
C ALA A 121 -21.38 -5.71 10.79
N ARG A 122 -20.45 -5.30 11.67
CA ARG A 122 -19.09 -4.88 11.27
C ARG A 122 -18.29 -6.03 10.68
N GLY A 123 -18.32 -7.19 11.31
CA GLY A 123 -17.70 -8.42 10.80
C GLY A 123 -18.24 -8.78 9.42
N ASP A 124 -19.56 -8.81 9.27
CA ASP A 124 -20.23 -9.15 8.00
C ASP A 124 -19.90 -8.14 6.88
N ALA A 125 -19.87 -6.84 7.21
CA ALA A 125 -19.49 -5.79 6.27
C ALA A 125 -18.04 -5.93 5.79
N LEU A 126 -17.11 -6.18 6.73
CA LEU A 126 -15.71 -6.44 6.41
C LEU A 126 -15.56 -7.68 5.52
N ALA A 127 -16.23 -8.78 5.87
CA ALA A 127 -16.21 -10.03 5.13
C ALA A 127 -16.67 -9.85 3.68
N LYS A 128 -17.80 -9.16 3.51
CA LYS A 128 -18.39 -8.87 2.21
C LYS A 128 -17.45 -8.02 1.36
N TRP A 129 -16.85 -6.98 1.95
CA TRP A 129 -15.90 -6.12 1.25
C TRP A 129 -14.63 -6.88 0.85
N LEU A 130 -14.04 -7.66 1.77
CA LEU A 130 -12.87 -8.50 1.49
C LEU A 130 -13.14 -9.51 0.38
N LYS A 131 -14.29 -10.21 0.43
CA LYS A 131 -14.69 -11.17 -0.62
C LYS A 131 -14.79 -10.50 -1.99
N TRP A 132 -15.37 -9.29 -2.05
CA TRP A 132 -15.45 -8.51 -3.29
C TRP A 132 -14.06 -8.09 -3.80
N CYS A 133 -13.20 -7.59 -2.92
CA CYS A 133 -11.82 -7.23 -3.27
C CYS A 133 -11.02 -8.44 -3.74
N ALA A 134 -11.11 -9.56 -3.01
CA ALA A 134 -10.40 -10.80 -3.28
C ALA A 134 -10.87 -11.52 -4.55
N GLY A 135 -12.07 -11.23 -5.05
CA GLY A 135 -12.54 -11.74 -6.34
C GLY A 135 -11.63 -11.37 -7.52
N ASN A 136 -10.76 -10.38 -7.36
CA ASN A 136 -9.75 -9.99 -8.35
C ASN A 136 -8.31 -10.35 -7.95
N ASN A 137 -8.11 -11.22 -6.95
CA ASN A 137 -6.79 -11.70 -6.57
C ASN A 137 -6.13 -12.46 -7.73
N GLY A 138 -4.80 -12.36 -7.84
CA GLY A 138 -4.04 -13.04 -8.89
C GLY A 138 -4.18 -12.43 -10.30
N HIS A 139 -5.01 -11.40 -10.49
CA HIS A 139 -5.08 -10.68 -11.76
C HIS A 139 -3.76 -9.96 -12.06
N LYS A 140 -3.19 -10.19 -13.25
CA LYS A 140 -1.91 -9.62 -13.70
C LYS A 140 -1.84 -8.09 -13.57
N GLY A 141 -2.97 -7.38 -13.69
CA GLY A 141 -3.08 -5.92 -13.56
C GLY A 141 -3.04 -5.37 -12.14
N ARG A 142 -3.03 -6.22 -11.10
CA ARG A 142 -3.03 -5.80 -9.69
C ARG A 142 -1.63 -5.57 -9.11
N HIS A 143 -0.59 -5.75 -9.92
CA HIS A 143 0.79 -5.44 -9.56
C HIS A 143 1.28 -6.07 -8.24
N GLY A 144 0.77 -7.25 -7.88
CA GLY A 144 1.14 -8.00 -6.68
C GLY A 144 0.23 -7.76 -5.46
N VAL A 145 -0.73 -6.85 -5.54
CA VAL A 145 -1.68 -6.62 -4.42
C VAL A 145 -2.67 -7.79 -4.30
N THR A 146 -2.77 -8.34 -3.10
CA THR A 146 -3.62 -9.48 -2.78
C THR A 146 -4.42 -9.21 -1.50
N PHE A 147 -5.73 -9.39 -1.54
CA PHE A 147 -6.62 -9.27 -0.39
C PHE A 147 -6.79 -10.61 0.32
N VAL A 148 -6.91 -10.59 1.65
CA VAL A 148 -7.23 -11.78 2.44
C VAL A 148 -8.62 -12.27 2.06
N THR A 149 -8.77 -13.58 1.83
CA THR A 149 -10.07 -14.20 1.61
C THR A 149 -10.61 -14.68 2.95
N PRO A 150 -11.72 -14.12 3.45
CA PRO A 150 -12.33 -14.60 4.69
C PRO A 150 -12.85 -16.04 4.49
N ASN A 151 -12.43 -16.95 5.36
CA ASN A 151 -12.82 -18.38 5.35
C ASN A 151 -13.99 -18.69 6.30
N TYR A 152 -14.66 -17.68 6.84
CA TYR A 152 -15.73 -17.82 7.84
C TYR A 152 -17.12 -17.68 7.24
#